data_AF-A0A0F9UJW0-F1
#
_entry.id   AF-A0A0F9UJW0-F1
#
_cell.length_a   1.000
_cell.length_b   1.000
_cell.length_c   1.000
_cell.angle_alpha   90.00
_cell.angle_beta   90.00
_cell.angle_gamma   90.00
#
_symmetry.space_group_name_H-M   'P 1'
#
loop_
_entity.id
_entity.type
_entity.pdbx_description
1 polymer ?
#
loop_
_entity_poly.entity_id
_entity_poly.type
_entity_poly.pdbx_seq_one_letter_code
_entity_poly.pdbx_strand_id
1 'polypeptide(L)'
;MSITKAILSLRIDYASEHKLRPAEINSGLCMDFADNIAEQGFGISIWGSEVPYKYWSDAVLQAADCKFDYFDYFINIHCFIYYDGKFYDSETPQGCDYPDDLLCYQRNMDLLGV
;
A
#
# COMPACT_ATOMS: atom_id res chain seq x y z
N MET A 1 -14.02 7.26 15.09
CA MET A 1 -13.83 7.26 13.62
C MET A 1 -13.24 5.91 13.24
N SER A 2 -13.52 5.35 12.05
CA SER A 2 -12.86 4.12 11.58
C SER A 2 -11.77 4.46 10.57
N ILE A 3 -10.75 3.62 10.43
CA ILE A 3 -9.66 3.81 9.45
C ILE A 3 -10.20 3.97 8.02
N THR A 4 -11.20 3.18 7.63
CA THR A 4 -11.86 3.31 6.32
C THR A 4 -12.43 4.70 6.11
N LYS A 5 -13.08 5.29 7.12
CA LYS A 5 -13.62 6.66 7.02
C LYS A 5 -12.50 7.70 6.99
N ALA A 6 -11.43 7.50 7.76
CA ALA A 6 -10.26 8.38 7.76
C ALA A 6 -9.61 8.42 6.36
N ILE A 7 -9.35 7.25 5.78
CA ILE A 7 -8.81 7.11 4.43
C ILE A 7 -9.72 7.75 3.38
N LEU A 8 -11.04 7.49 3.43
CA LEU A 8 -11.99 8.07 2.48
C LEU A 8 -12.08 9.60 2.60
N SER A 9 -11.99 10.14 3.82
CA SER A 9 -11.94 11.60 4.04
C SER A 9 -10.66 12.19 3.47
N LEU A 10 -9.50 11.61 3.80
CA LEU A 10 -8.21 12.14 3.37
C LEU A 10 -8.03 12.11 1.85
N ARG A 11 -8.63 11.14 1.15
CA ARG A 11 -8.67 11.13 -0.34
C ARG A 11 -9.35 12.38 -0.90
N ILE A 12 -10.40 12.87 -0.25
CA ILE A 12 -11.11 14.08 -0.69
C ILE A 12 -10.19 15.29 -0.54
N ASP A 13 -9.46 15.37 0.57
CA ASP A 13 -8.50 16.44 0.83
C ASP A 13 -7.40 16.45 -0.24
N TYR A 14 -6.77 15.31 -0.50
CA TYR A 14 -5.74 15.16 -1.56
C TYR A 14 -6.29 15.46 -2.97
N ALA A 15 -7.52 15.06 -3.27
CA ALA A 15 -8.16 15.41 -4.54
C ALA A 15 -8.40 16.92 -4.67
N SER A 16 -8.71 17.61 -3.56
CA SER A 16 -8.96 19.05 -3.57
C SER A 16 -7.67 19.88 -3.63
N GLU A 17 -6.63 19.48 -2.91
CA GLU A 17 -5.37 20.21 -2.76
C GLU A 17 -4.39 19.91 -3.90
N HIS A 18 -4.31 18.65 -4.32
CA HIS A 18 -3.31 18.17 -5.27
C HIS A 18 -3.91 17.72 -6.62
N LYS A 19 -5.24 17.64 -6.73
CA LYS A 19 -5.95 17.10 -7.91
C LYS A 19 -5.59 15.64 -8.22
N LEU A 20 -5.22 14.87 -7.20
CA LEU A 20 -4.82 13.48 -7.34
C LEU A 20 -6.01 12.54 -7.11
N ARG A 21 -6.09 11.50 -7.94
CA ARG A 21 -6.94 10.32 -7.73
C ARG A 21 -6.21 9.33 -6.81
N PRO A 22 -6.94 8.40 -6.17
CA PRO A 22 -6.39 7.28 -5.40
C PRO A 22 -5.08 6.66 -5.95
N ALA A 23 -5.11 6.12 -7.17
CA ALA A 23 -3.92 5.51 -7.78
C ALA A 23 -2.72 6.47 -7.86
N GLU A 24 -2.97 7.75 -8.09
CA GLU A 24 -1.92 8.78 -8.24
C GLU A 24 -1.31 9.18 -6.89
N ILE A 25 -2.11 9.13 -5.81
CA ILE A 25 -1.62 9.23 -4.44
C ILE A 25 -0.66 8.07 -4.17
N ASN A 26 -1.09 6.83 -4.46
CA ASN A 26 -0.28 5.63 -4.22
C ASN A 26 1.06 5.61 -4.98
N SER A 27 1.12 6.22 -6.17
CA SER A 27 2.34 6.26 -6.99
C SER A 27 3.26 7.47 -6.74
N GLY A 28 2.82 8.46 -5.96
CA GLY A 28 3.55 9.73 -5.83
C GLY A 28 3.65 10.31 -4.43
N LEU A 29 2.63 10.11 -3.59
CA LEU A 29 2.53 10.65 -2.24
C LEU A 29 2.10 9.58 -1.22
N CYS A 30 2.46 8.32 -1.46
CA CYS A 30 2.01 7.20 -0.63
C CYS A 30 2.50 7.31 0.82
N MET A 31 3.75 7.76 1.03
CA MET A 31 4.31 7.96 2.36
C MET A 31 3.58 9.07 3.12
N ASP A 32 3.45 10.27 2.54
CA ASP A 32 2.73 11.38 3.16
C ASP A 32 1.27 10.99 3.49
N PHE A 33 0.62 10.27 2.58
CA PHE A 33 -0.74 9.79 2.80
C PHE A 33 -0.81 8.79 3.97
N ALA A 34 0.11 7.83 4.03
CA ALA A 34 0.17 6.85 5.11
C ALA A 34 0.48 7.50 6.47
N ASP A 35 1.41 8.45 6.50
CA ASP A 35 1.77 9.22 7.70
C ASP A 35 0.57 10.05 8.20
N ASN A 36 -0.14 10.74 7.31
CA ASN A 36 -1.34 11.50 7.66
C ASN A 36 -2.46 10.63 8.26
N ILE A 37 -2.55 9.35 7.88
CA ILE A 37 -3.49 8.39 8.50
C ILE A 37 -2.96 7.90 9.85
N ALA A 38 -1.66 7.64 9.97
CA ALA A 38 -1.03 7.28 11.24
C ALA A 38 -1.16 8.40 12.29
N GLU A 39 -1.00 9.67 11.90
CA GLU A 39 -1.20 10.85 12.75
C GLU A 39 -2.63 10.99 13.28
N GLN A 40 -3.62 10.46 12.55
CA GLN A 40 -5.01 10.37 13.02
C GLN A 40 -5.24 9.24 14.04
N GLY A 41 -4.18 8.50 14.42
CA GLY A 41 -4.20 7.42 15.39
C GLY A 41 -4.49 6.04 14.79
N PHE A 42 -4.33 5.87 13.48
CA PHE A 42 -4.58 4.60 12.78
C PHE A 42 -3.29 3.96 12.27
N GLY A 43 -2.80 2.98 13.02
CA GLY A 43 -1.74 2.09 12.55
C GLY A 43 -0.38 2.76 12.44
N ILE A 44 0.44 2.20 11.56
CA ILE A 44 1.77 2.71 11.22
C ILE A 44 1.89 2.79 9.70
N SER A 45 2.59 3.80 9.21
CA SER A 45 3.13 3.81 7.86
C SER A 45 4.29 2.82 7.77
N ILE A 46 4.33 2.05 6.69
CA ILE A 46 5.36 1.04 6.49
C ILE A 46 5.65 0.89 5.00
N TRP A 47 6.94 0.90 4.63
CA TRP A 47 7.36 0.52 3.28
C TRP A 47 7.30 -0.99 3.11
N GLY A 48 6.95 -1.48 1.91
CA GLY A 48 6.88 -2.92 1.67
C GLY A 48 8.19 -3.66 1.96
N SER A 49 9.35 -3.03 1.77
CA SER A 49 10.66 -3.61 2.14
C SER A 49 10.88 -3.80 3.64
N GLU A 50 10.09 -3.12 4.48
CA GLU A 50 10.10 -3.28 5.93
C GLU A 50 9.16 -4.41 6.39
N VAL A 51 8.32 -4.94 5.49
CA VAL A 51 7.38 -6.01 5.81
C VAL A 51 8.07 -7.38 5.74
N PRO A 52 8.08 -8.16 6.84
CA PRO A 52 8.67 -9.49 6.83
C PRO A 52 8.00 -10.40 5.79
N TYR A 53 8.80 -11.20 5.07
CA TYR A 53 8.32 -12.07 3.99
C TYR A 53 7.13 -12.96 4.35
N LYS A 54 7.02 -13.42 5.60
CA LYS A 54 5.88 -14.24 6.07
C LYS A 54 4.49 -13.57 5.97
N TYR A 55 4.45 -12.26 5.73
CA TYR A 55 3.21 -11.49 5.57
C TYR A 55 2.83 -11.27 4.11
N TRP A 56 3.69 -11.66 3.16
CA TRP A 56 3.37 -11.65 1.74
C TRP A 56 2.69 -12.96 1.34
N SER A 57 1.85 -12.95 0.31
CA SER A 57 1.21 -14.18 -0.15
C SER A 57 2.22 -15.21 -0.69
N ASP A 58 1.85 -16.49 -0.63
CA ASP A 58 2.68 -17.57 -1.16
C ASP A 58 3.03 -17.40 -2.65
N ALA A 59 2.13 -16.77 -3.43
CA ALA A 59 2.35 -16.52 -4.85
C ALA A 59 3.52 -15.56 -5.07
N VAL A 60 3.58 -14.50 -4.27
CA VAL A 60 4.66 -13.51 -4.33
C VAL A 60 5.98 -14.11 -3.82
N LEU A 61 5.94 -14.93 -2.77
CA LEU A 61 7.14 -15.63 -2.28
C LEU A 61 7.71 -16.61 -3.30
N GLN A 62 6.85 -17.36 -4.01
CA GLN A 62 7.29 -18.24 -5.11
C GLN A 62 7.89 -17.46 -6.28
N ALA A 63 7.35 -16.28 -6.61
CA ALA A 63 7.89 -15.41 -7.64
C ALA A 63 9.26 -14.83 -7.23
N ALA A 64 9.43 -14.48 -5.96
CA ALA A 64 10.68 -13.96 -5.40
C ALA A 64 11.84 -14.96 -5.52
N ASP A 65 11.59 -16.24 -5.24
CA ASP A 65 12.59 -17.31 -5.35
C ASP A 65 13.14 -17.46 -6.79
N CYS A 66 12.36 -17.06 -7.79
CA CYS A 66 12.75 -17.15 -9.20
C CYS A 66 13.46 -15.88 -9.72
N LYS A 67 13.29 -14.72 -9.05
CA LYS A 67 13.80 -13.40 -9.50
C LYS A 67 14.10 -12.47 -8.31
N PHE A 68 15.06 -12.84 -7.47
CA PHE A 68 15.33 -12.16 -6.20
C PHE A 68 15.54 -10.63 -6.34
N ASP A 69 16.36 -10.18 -7.30
CA ASP A 69 16.63 -8.74 -7.54
C ASP A 69 15.37 -7.94 -7.92
N TYR A 70 14.43 -8.60 -8.58
CA TYR A 70 13.17 -8.00 -8.99
C TYR A 70 12.19 -7.87 -7.82
N PHE A 71 12.24 -8.82 -6.90
CA PHE A 71 11.37 -8.79 -5.73
C PHE A 71 11.70 -7.63 -4.81
N ASP A 72 12.99 -7.37 -4.56
CA ASP A 72 13.41 -6.22 -3.76
C ASP A 72 12.98 -4.89 -4.40
N TYR A 73 13.05 -4.76 -5.73
CA TYR A 73 12.50 -3.59 -6.41
C TYR A 73 10.99 -3.50 -6.20
N PHE A 74 10.27 -4.60 -6.42
CA PHE A 74 8.82 -4.68 -6.30
C PHE A 74 8.35 -4.27 -4.91
N ILE A 75 8.87 -4.87 -3.83
CA ILE A 75 8.42 -4.56 -2.46
C ILE A 75 8.68 -3.10 -2.07
N ASN A 76 9.69 -2.45 -2.65
CA ASN A 76 10.04 -1.06 -2.36
C ASN A 76 9.17 -0.01 -3.04
N ILE A 77 8.27 -0.37 -3.97
CA ILE A 77 7.53 0.62 -4.77
C ILE A 77 6.44 1.40 -4.01
N HIS A 78 6.09 0.99 -2.79
CA HIS A 78 4.92 1.53 -2.10
C HIS A 78 5.06 1.57 -0.57
N CYS A 79 4.54 2.65 0.01
CA CYS A 79 4.31 2.81 1.45
C CYS A 79 2.81 2.75 1.72
N PHE A 80 2.41 2.01 2.74
CA PHE A 80 1.00 1.76 3.09
C PHE A 80 0.81 1.73 4.61
N ILE A 81 -0.44 1.59 5.06
CA ILE A 81 -0.78 1.54 6.48
C ILE A 81 -0.96 0.09 6.94
N TYR A 82 -0.30 -0.31 8.02
CA TYR A 82 -0.61 -1.54 8.76
C TYR A 82 -1.40 -1.21 10.02
N TYR A 83 -2.61 -1.77 10.15
CA TYR A 83 -3.49 -1.54 11.30
C TYR A 83 -4.38 -2.76 11.56
N ASP A 84 -4.48 -3.18 12.83
CA ASP A 84 -5.37 -4.26 13.27
C ASP A 84 -5.27 -5.54 12.42
N GLY A 85 -4.03 -5.93 12.08
CA GLY A 85 -3.76 -7.14 11.30
C GLY A 85 -4.00 -7.02 9.79
N LYS A 86 -4.30 -5.83 9.27
CA LYS A 86 -4.61 -5.58 7.85
C LYS A 86 -3.76 -4.48 7.25
N PHE A 87 -3.70 -4.48 5.92
CA PHE A 87 -2.97 -3.50 5.10
C PHE A 87 -3.95 -2.59 4.37
N TYR A 88 -3.66 -1.29 4.33
CA TYR A 88 -4.54 -0.27 3.75
C TYR A 88 -3.75 0.75 2.94
N ASP A 89 -4.38 1.31 1.93
CA ASP A 89 -3.84 2.42 1.15
C ASP A 89 -4.95 3.35 0.63
N SER A 90 -4.57 4.29 -0.24
CA SER A 90 -5.53 5.21 -0.85
C SER A 90 -6.43 4.58 -1.91
N GLU A 91 -6.34 3.28 -2.20
CA GLU A 91 -7.24 2.56 -3.12
C GLU A 91 -8.04 1.44 -2.45
N THR A 92 -7.57 0.98 -1.29
CA THR A 92 -8.05 -0.20 -0.55
C THR A 92 -8.49 0.24 0.85
N PRO A 93 -9.52 1.10 0.99
CA PRO A 93 -9.89 1.68 2.29
C PRO A 93 -10.51 0.65 3.24
N GLN A 94 -11.02 -0.46 2.72
CA GLN A 94 -11.53 -1.60 3.49
C GLN A 94 -10.43 -2.47 4.09
N GLY A 95 -9.20 -2.30 3.61
CA GLY A 95 -8.04 -3.11 3.96
C GLY A 95 -8.05 -4.50 3.32
N CYS A 96 -6.88 -5.12 3.29
CA CYS A 96 -6.64 -6.48 2.80
C CYS A 96 -5.75 -7.26 3.77
N ASP A 97 -5.67 -8.57 3.54
CA ASP A 97 -5.01 -9.49 4.46
C ASP A 97 -3.51 -9.62 4.15
N TYR A 98 -3.09 -9.38 2.90
CA TYR A 98 -1.69 -9.37 2.47
C TYR A 98 -1.32 -8.04 1.80
N PRO A 99 -0.04 -7.58 1.86
CA PRO A 99 0.39 -6.35 1.20
C PRO A 99 0.19 -6.40 -0.31
N ASP A 100 0.47 -7.53 -0.95
CA ASP A 100 0.37 -7.71 -2.39
C ASP A 100 -1.08 -7.76 -2.92
N ASP A 101 -2.07 -7.81 -2.04
CA ASP A 101 -3.48 -7.59 -2.39
C ASP A 101 -3.81 -6.12 -2.64
N LEU A 102 -2.94 -5.18 -2.25
CA LEU A 102 -3.14 -3.76 -2.52
C LEU A 102 -3.09 -3.50 -4.02
N LEU A 103 -4.03 -2.69 -4.52
CA LEU A 103 -4.17 -2.40 -5.95
C LEU A 103 -2.91 -1.75 -6.56
N CYS A 104 -2.11 -1.06 -5.75
CA CYS A 104 -0.79 -0.56 -6.16
C CYS A 104 0.13 -1.69 -6.61
N TYR A 105 0.26 -2.77 -5.83
CA TYR A 105 1.09 -3.92 -6.17
C TYR A 105 0.54 -4.71 -7.34
N GLN A 106 -0.77 -4.97 -7.37
CA GLN A 106 -1.42 -5.72 -8.45
C GLN A 106 -1.16 -5.08 -9.83
N ARG A 107 -1.31 -3.76 -9.95
CA ARG A 107 -1.02 -3.06 -11.21
C ARG A 107 0.45 -3.14 -11.62
N ASN A 108 1.36 -3.12 -10.66
CA ASN A 108 2.77 -3.25 -10.97
C ASN A 108 3.11 -4.67 -11.43
N MET A 109 2.44 -5.71 -10.91
CA MET A 109 2.58 -7.06 -11.45
C MET A 109 2.07 -7.17 -12.90
N ASP A 110 0.92 -6.58 -13.21
CA ASP A 110 0.36 -6.55 -14.57
C ASP A 110 1.31 -5.86 -15.58
N LEU A 111 1.91 -4.74 -15.19
CA LEU A 111 2.87 -4.00 -16.02
C LEU A 111 4.14 -4.80 -16.32
N LEU A 112 4.45 -5.76 -15.47
CA LEU A 112 5.68 -6.54 -15.52
C LEU A 112 5.46 -7.94 -16.12
N GLY A 113 4.21 -8.24 -16.53
CA GLY A 113 3.84 -9.46 -17.25
C GLY A 113 3.96 -10.73 -16.40
N VAL A 114 3.73 -10.60 -15.08
CA VAL A 114 3.70 -11.70 -14.11
C VAL A 114 2.26 -12.09 -13.83
#